data_AF-A0A4V1XLX1-F1
#
_entry.id   AF-A0A4V1XLX1-F1
#
_cell.length_a   1.000
_cell.length_b   1.000
_cell.length_c   1.000
_cell.angle_alpha   90.00
_cell.angle_beta   90.00
_cell.angle_gamma   90.00
#
_symmetry.space_group_name_H-M   'P 1'
#
loop_
_entity.id
_entity.type
_entity.pdbx_description
1 polymer ?
#
loop_
_entity_poly.entity_id
_entity_poly.type
_entity_poly.pdbx_seq_one_letter_code
_entity_poly.pdbx_strand_id
1 'polypeptide(L)'
;MLVENDVSWKQVIEQKIQTLEDKIATLVNDDPSSSHALQPAQRPENASLENEVLPNSSTHGGLSTEAEEATGLRIVIDLESSPGTLPGHYLHPTAPAQSRAPRDIISRGIITVENARKYQSVYQDRLDHFLYGILGDHSTATFEDTQQKSPILSTAVCAVGALHLASADYEALYKEFIALSAAMSFSRRNTTDDVRALCIGAFWMNDLSSSLVSFAVRIAAELQLHRSFSKALQGDRESYLRARLYYLVYACDHHLSIPHGRPPITRECEAVRDVRKFLECRHATEDDARLVSQVLRWSVCTSIYDTFGADVDRPLSDAEVPHLRRFSIALDSLRAEWADRFSPNVHVGNYPRKGVGIQYHFAKLYLFSHALRGLGSAQVQYRACDVDMEVYELASSAVLSAVSILRTIVSDPEIQSYLNGLPIYFHIMIAFAVVFLLKVSTRFSSSVQIDIQEVQRLMTKLIESQTPHPAPRNKDLPRYYRILWQTVATTLQKGH
;
A
#
# COMPACT_ATOMS: atom_id res chain seq x y z
N MET A 1 -7.58 -41.85 -0.41
CA MET A 1 -7.89 -41.40 0.96
C MET A 1 -8.36 -39.95 1.07
N LEU A 2 -7.77 -38.93 0.40
CA LEU A 2 -8.33 -37.55 0.45
C LEU A 2 -9.67 -37.42 -0.32
N VAL A 3 -9.79 -38.08 -1.47
CA VAL A 3 -10.99 -37.98 -2.33
C VAL A 3 -12.21 -38.69 -1.74
N GLU A 4 -12.03 -39.76 -0.96
CA GLU A 4 -13.13 -40.51 -0.35
C GLU A 4 -13.77 -39.74 0.82
N ASN A 5 -12.98 -38.93 1.53
CA ASN A 5 -13.48 -38.05 2.58
C ASN A 5 -14.29 -36.86 2.03
N ASP A 6 -13.95 -36.36 0.84
CA ASP A 6 -14.70 -35.28 0.20
C ASP A 6 -16.09 -35.74 -0.29
N VAL A 7 -16.19 -36.99 -0.77
CA VAL A 7 -17.46 -37.56 -1.26
C VAL A 7 -18.42 -37.85 -0.10
N SER A 8 -17.92 -38.40 1.01
CA SER A 8 -18.74 -38.67 2.20
C SER A 8 -19.20 -37.36 2.87
N TRP A 9 -18.32 -36.35 2.94
CA TRP A 9 -18.66 -35.02 3.44
C TRP A 9 -19.76 -34.36 2.60
N LYS A 10 -19.68 -34.47 1.27
CA LYS A 10 -20.68 -33.91 0.37
C LYS A 10 -22.07 -34.52 0.60
N GLN A 11 -22.14 -35.85 0.75
CA GLN A 11 -23.41 -36.55 1.03
C GLN A 11 -24.03 -36.13 2.37
N VAL A 12 -23.19 -35.97 3.41
CA VAL A 12 -23.64 -35.53 4.74
C VAL A 12 -24.19 -34.09 4.69
N ILE A 13 -23.60 -33.21 3.87
CA ILE A 13 -24.09 -31.84 3.70
C ILE A 13 -25.39 -31.80 2.90
N GLU A 14 -25.50 -32.55 1.81
CA GLU A 14 -26.73 -32.63 1.01
C GLU A 14 -27.92 -33.06 1.89
N GLN A 15 -27.71 -34.03 2.78
CA GLN A 15 -28.75 -34.50 3.69
C GLN A 15 -29.13 -33.45 4.76
N LYS A 16 -28.17 -32.68 5.25
CA LYS A 16 -28.42 -31.57 6.19
C LYS A 16 -29.15 -30.40 5.53
N ILE A 17 -28.83 -30.08 4.28
CA ILE A 17 -29.54 -29.05 3.50
C ILE A 17 -30.99 -29.48 3.31
N GLN A 18 -31.25 -30.72 2.90
CA GLN A 18 -32.62 -31.23 2.73
C GLN A 18 -33.44 -31.12 4.03
N THR A 19 -32.83 -31.46 5.17
CA THR A 19 -33.48 -31.34 6.48
C THR A 19 -33.79 -29.88 6.85
N LEU A 20 -32.93 -28.94 6.42
CA LEU A 20 -33.13 -27.51 6.65
C LEU A 20 -34.27 -26.97 5.77
N GLU A 21 -34.31 -27.38 4.51
CA GLU A 21 -35.37 -27.04 3.55
C GLU A 21 -36.74 -27.51 4.05
N ASP A 22 -36.82 -28.74 4.56
CA ASP A 22 -38.06 -29.29 5.14
C ASP A 22 -38.52 -28.47 6.35
N LYS A 23 -37.59 -28.04 7.21
CA LYS A 23 -37.90 -27.20 8.39
C LYS A 23 -38.33 -25.78 8.02
N ILE A 24 -37.72 -25.19 6.99
CA ILE A 24 -38.13 -23.88 6.47
C ILE A 24 -39.53 -23.99 5.86
N ALA A 25 -39.82 -25.06 5.11
CA ALA A 25 -41.14 -25.30 4.55
C ALA A 25 -42.22 -25.43 5.64
N THR A 26 -41.90 -26.05 6.78
CA THR A 26 -42.82 -26.08 7.92
C THR A 26 -43.03 -24.71 8.56
N LEU A 27 -41.97 -23.89 8.71
CA LEU A 27 -42.06 -22.54 9.28
C LEU A 27 -42.85 -21.56 8.40
N VAL A 28 -42.76 -21.71 7.07
CA VAL A 28 -43.53 -20.90 6.11
C VAL A 28 -45.01 -21.29 6.07
N ASN A 29 -45.32 -22.55 6.38
CA ASN A 29 -46.70 -23.05 6.41
C ASN A 29 -47.42 -22.80 7.75
N ASP A 30 -46.69 -22.50 8.83
CA ASP A 30 -47.24 -22.23 10.17
C ASP A 30 -47.58 -20.75 10.45
N ASP A 31 -47.40 -19.83 9.50
CA ASP A 31 -47.85 -18.42 9.63
C ASP A 31 -48.98 -18.06 8.63
N PRO A 32 -50.27 -18.29 8.97
CA PRO A 32 -51.40 -17.89 8.15
C PRO A 32 -51.89 -16.46 8.44
N SER A 33 -51.05 -15.53 8.93
CA SER A 33 -51.54 -14.18 9.27
C SER A 33 -50.50 -13.06 9.13
N SER A 34 -50.27 -12.59 7.90
CA SER A 34 -49.87 -11.19 7.66
C SER A 34 -50.32 -10.63 6.31
N SER A 35 -51.60 -10.82 5.98
CA SER A 35 -52.33 -9.93 5.08
C SER A 35 -53.06 -8.86 5.90
N HIS A 36 -52.35 -7.84 6.37
CA HIS A 36 -53.02 -6.61 6.81
C HIS A 36 -52.34 -5.35 6.26
N ALA A 37 -53.21 -4.53 5.69
CA ALA A 37 -52.93 -3.37 4.88
C ALA A 37 -52.19 -2.24 5.60
N LEU A 38 -51.43 -1.50 4.81
CA LEU A 38 -50.91 -0.17 5.08
C LEU A 38 -51.97 0.75 5.69
N GLN A 39 -51.71 1.30 6.88
CA GLN A 39 -52.17 2.64 7.27
C GLN A 39 -51.27 3.23 8.39
N PRO A 40 -51.10 4.57 8.43
CA PRO A 40 -49.96 5.22 9.08
C PRO A 40 -50.16 5.43 10.59
N ALA A 41 -49.12 5.13 11.37
CA ALA A 41 -49.12 5.32 12.82
C ALA A 41 -49.03 6.81 13.21
N GLN A 42 -50.04 7.29 13.92
CA GLN A 42 -49.96 8.49 14.75
C GLN A 42 -49.17 8.20 16.03
N ARG A 43 -48.33 9.17 16.41
CA ARG A 43 -47.56 9.21 17.65
C ARG A 43 -48.48 9.53 18.83
N PRO A 44 -48.23 8.97 20.02
CA PRO A 44 -48.07 9.87 21.16
C PRO A 44 -46.89 9.50 22.08
N GLU A 45 -46.57 10.51 22.89
CA GLU A 45 -45.42 10.66 23.77
C GLU A 45 -45.57 9.97 25.14
N ASN A 46 -44.41 9.82 25.79
CA ASN A 46 -44.16 9.73 27.24
C ASN A 46 -44.45 8.41 27.97
N ALA A 47 -43.36 7.71 28.33
CA ALA A 47 -43.07 7.37 29.72
C ALA A 47 -41.56 7.11 29.90
N SER A 48 -40.97 7.83 30.85
CA SER A 48 -39.60 7.79 31.33
C SER A 48 -39.38 6.71 32.40
N LEU A 49 -38.09 6.46 32.69
CA LEU A 49 -37.50 5.68 33.80
C LEU A 49 -37.38 4.18 33.47
N GLU A 50 -36.25 3.49 33.65
CA GLU A 50 -35.26 3.57 34.73
C GLU A 50 -33.96 2.84 34.32
N ASN A 51 -32.85 3.23 34.94
CA ASN A 51 -31.56 2.55 34.83
C ASN A 51 -31.62 1.14 35.42
N GLU A 52 -31.33 0.11 34.63
CA GLU A 52 -30.79 -1.15 35.14
C GLU A 52 -29.46 -1.47 34.45
N VAL A 53 -28.39 -1.24 35.22
CA VAL A 53 -27.08 -1.88 35.05
C VAL A 53 -27.24 -3.32 35.47
N LEU A 54 -26.81 -4.30 34.66
CA LEU A 54 -26.39 -5.66 35.07
C LEU A 54 -25.78 -6.42 33.85
N PRO A 55 -25.06 -7.55 34.04
CA PRO A 55 -23.60 -7.60 33.89
C PRO A 55 -23.07 -8.49 32.74
N ASN A 56 -21.77 -8.39 32.52
CA ASN A 56 -20.95 -9.27 31.67
C ASN A 56 -21.16 -10.78 31.91
N SER A 57 -20.86 -11.54 30.85
CA SER A 57 -20.64 -12.99 30.74
C SER A 57 -21.85 -13.86 30.41
N SER A 58 -22.08 -14.09 29.11
CA SER A 58 -22.81 -15.27 28.62
C SER A 58 -21.80 -16.29 28.08
N THR A 59 -21.44 -17.20 28.96
CA THR A 59 -20.79 -18.48 28.68
C THR A 59 -21.75 -19.31 27.81
N HIS A 60 -21.60 -19.29 26.48
CA HIS A 60 -22.34 -20.22 25.63
C HIS A 60 -21.62 -21.57 25.56
N GLY A 61 -21.99 -22.46 26.49
CA GLY A 61 -21.82 -23.90 26.33
C GLY A 61 -22.67 -24.38 25.16
N GLY A 62 -22.03 -24.61 24.01
CA GLY A 62 -22.63 -25.34 22.88
C GLY A 62 -22.12 -26.78 22.90
N LEU A 63 -23.01 -27.74 22.68
CA LEU A 63 -22.65 -29.15 22.51
C LEU A 63 -21.65 -29.29 21.36
N SER A 64 -20.43 -29.70 21.69
CA SER A 64 -19.41 -30.07 20.71
C SER A 64 -19.93 -31.23 19.86
N THR A 65 -20.01 -31.01 18.55
CA THR A 65 -20.45 -32.04 17.59
C THR A 65 -19.25 -32.84 17.12
N GLU A 66 -19.38 -34.15 16.90
CA GLU A 66 -18.29 -35.05 16.44
C GLU A 66 -17.55 -34.56 15.16
N ALA A 67 -18.16 -33.66 14.39
CA ALA A 67 -17.54 -33.00 13.24
C ALA A 67 -16.48 -31.92 13.59
N GLU A 68 -16.55 -31.33 14.78
CA GLU A 68 -15.60 -30.30 15.25
C GLU A 68 -14.26 -30.91 15.70
N GLU A 69 -14.27 -32.15 16.20
CA GLU A 69 -13.06 -32.89 16.59
C GLU A 69 -12.25 -33.38 15.38
N ALA A 70 -12.90 -33.71 14.27
CA ALA A 70 -12.23 -34.23 13.07
C ALA A 70 -11.53 -33.13 12.22
N THR A 71 -12.00 -31.88 12.28
CA THR A 71 -11.52 -30.79 11.39
C THR A 71 -10.75 -29.68 12.12
N GLY A 72 -10.84 -29.59 13.45
CA GLY A 72 -10.19 -28.54 14.25
C GLY A 72 -10.69 -27.12 13.95
N LEU A 73 -11.85 -26.99 13.29
CA LEU A 73 -12.44 -25.73 12.84
C LEU A 73 -13.92 -25.69 13.22
N ARG A 74 -14.33 -24.62 13.92
CA ARG A 74 -15.73 -24.31 14.23
C ARG A 74 -16.23 -23.23 13.28
N ILE A 75 -17.27 -23.52 12.50
CA ILE A 75 -18.00 -22.49 11.75
C ILE A 75 -18.85 -21.74 12.78
N VAL A 76 -18.52 -20.47 13.04
CA VAL A 76 -19.33 -19.60 13.89
C VAL A 76 -20.18 -18.73 12.98
N ILE A 77 -21.50 -18.85 13.16
CA ILE A 77 -22.51 -17.99 12.55
C ILE A 77 -23.00 -17.09 13.67
N ASP A 78 -22.85 -15.78 13.51
CA ASP A 78 -23.37 -14.82 14.47
C ASP A 78 -24.87 -14.66 14.26
N LEU A 79 -25.65 -15.36 15.09
CA LEU A 79 -27.12 -15.36 15.05
C LEU A 79 -27.72 -14.06 15.60
N GLU A 80 -26.92 -13.20 16.26
CA GLU A 80 -27.37 -11.89 16.76
C GLU A 80 -27.05 -10.74 15.81
N SER A 81 -26.46 -11.05 14.65
CA SER A 81 -26.18 -10.06 13.60
C SER A 81 -27.48 -9.44 13.07
N SER A 82 -27.54 -8.10 13.05
CA SER A 82 -28.64 -7.34 12.43
C SER A 82 -28.85 -7.78 10.97
N PRO A 83 -30.10 -7.81 10.45
CA PRO A 83 -30.40 -8.23 9.07
C PRO A 83 -29.63 -7.48 7.96
N GLY A 84 -29.08 -6.30 8.25
CA GLY A 84 -28.22 -5.54 7.33
C GLY A 84 -26.73 -5.92 7.35
N THR A 85 -26.33 -6.89 8.17
CA THR A 85 -24.93 -7.31 8.31
C THR A 85 -24.55 -8.22 7.14
N LEU A 86 -23.34 -8.03 6.59
CA LEU A 86 -22.83 -8.90 5.53
C LEU A 86 -22.82 -10.37 6.00
N PRO A 87 -23.21 -11.34 5.16
CA PRO A 87 -23.13 -12.76 5.51
C PRO A 87 -21.69 -13.12 5.89
N GLY A 88 -21.42 -13.25 7.19
CA GLY A 88 -20.09 -13.44 7.73
C GLY A 88 -20.03 -14.75 8.49
N HIS A 89 -19.47 -15.79 7.87
CA HIS A 89 -19.09 -17.00 8.58
C HIS A 89 -17.57 -16.93 8.75
N TYR A 90 -17.06 -17.07 9.96
CA TYR A 90 -15.63 -17.22 10.18
C TYR A 90 -15.34 -18.58 10.80
N LEU A 91 -14.25 -19.19 10.32
CA LEU A 91 -13.76 -20.46 10.83
C LEU A 91 -12.88 -20.18 12.05
N HIS A 92 -13.36 -20.54 13.23
CA HIS A 92 -12.62 -20.41 14.47
C HIS A 92 -11.82 -21.70 14.73
N PRO A 93 -10.49 -21.66 14.90
CA PRO A 93 -9.74 -22.81 15.36
C PRO A 93 -10.14 -23.15 16.80
N THR A 94 -10.43 -24.42 17.10
CA THR A 94 -10.82 -24.90 18.44
C THR A 94 -9.62 -25.30 19.31
N ALA A 95 -8.43 -25.46 18.73
CA ALA A 95 -7.23 -25.85 19.47
C ALA A 95 -6.42 -24.65 20.01
N PRO A 96 -5.91 -24.70 21.26
CA PRO A 96 -4.96 -23.71 21.76
C PRO A 96 -3.73 -23.69 20.85
N ALA A 97 -3.22 -22.49 20.60
CA ALA A 97 -2.10 -22.30 19.70
C ALA A 97 -0.87 -23.06 20.22
N GLN A 98 -0.41 -24.07 19.49
CA GLN A 98 1.00 -24.44 19.59
C GLN A 98 1.81 -23.17 19.28
N SER A 99 2.57 -22.70 20.26
CA SER A 99 3.43 -21.53 20.09
C SER A 99 4.32 -21.81 18.90
N ARG A 100 4.32 -20.90 17.92
CA ARG A 100 5.31 -20.91 16.83
C ARG A 100 6.66 -20.97 17.51
N ALA A 101 7.37 -22.11 17.43
CA ALA A 101 8.64 -22.26 18.14
C ALA A 101 9.52 -21.06 17.75
N PRO A 102 9.95 -20.21 18.70
CA PRO A 102 10.66 -18.99 18.40
C PRO A 102 12.06 -19.38 17.94
N ARG A 103 12.18 -19.63 16.64
CA ARG A 103 13.47 -19.81 15.98
C ARG A 103 13.91 -18.43 15.50
N ASP A 104 14.31 -17.62 16.45
CA ASP A 104 14.68 -16.24 16.17
C ASP A 104 16.06 -16.15 15.49
N ILE A 105 16.32 -15.01 14.86
CA ILE A 105 17.52 -14.76 14.04
C ILE A 105 18.84 -14.74 14.85
N ILE A 106 18.78 -14.55 16.17
CA ILE A 106 19.93 -14.60 17.08
C ILE A 106 20.22 -16.03 17.48
N SER A 107 19.19 -16.75 17.96
CA SER A 107 19.32 -18.14 18.40
C SER A 107 19.80 -19.07 17.29
N ARG A 108 19.55 -18.71 16.03
CA ARG A 108 20.04 -19.41 14.83
C ARG A 108 21.43 -18.96 14.35
N GLY A 109 22.04 -17.98 15.00
CA GLY A 109 23.33 -17.42 14.62
C GLY A 109 23.32 -16.73 13.26
N ILE A 110 22.17 -16.22 12.80
CA ILE A 110 22.08 -15.49 11.53
C ILE A 110 22.80 -14.14 11.66
N ILE A 111 22.58 -13.46 12.79
CA ILE A 111 23.28 -12.23 13.17
C ILE A 111 23.53 -12.21 14.69
N THR A 112 24.43 -11.33 15.14
CA THR A 112 24.64 -11.09 16.57
C THR A 112 23.59 -10.10 17.13
N VAL A 113 23.40 -10.11 18.45
CA VAL A 113 22.45 -9.20 19.12
C VAL A 113 22.86 -7.73 18.94
N GLU A 114 24.16 -7.46 18.96
CA GLU A 114 24.72 -6.12 18.77
C GLU A 114 24.38 -5.58 17.38
N ASN A 115 24.56 -6.41 16.34
CA ASN A 115 24.18 -6.06 14.98
C ASN A 115 22.67 -5.87 14.84
N ALA A 116 21.86 -6.74 15.48
CA ALA A 116 20.40 -6.62 15.45
C ALA A 116 19.91 -5.29 16.03
N ARG A 117 20.39 -4.92 17.22
CA ARG A 117 20.07 -3.63 17.86
C ARG A 117 20.54 -2.44 17.01
N LYS A 118 21.73 -2.54 16.40
CA LYS A 118 22.24 -1.51 15.47
C LYS A 118 21.34 -1.34 14.25
N TYR A 119 20.94 -2.43 13.60
CA TYR A 119 20.06 -2.36 12.42
C TYR A 119 18.68 -1.82 12.77
N GLN A 120 18.14 -2.21 13.93
CA GLN A 120 16.87 -1.69 14.41
C GLN A 120 16.91 -0.19 14.69
N SER A 121 17.95 0.32 15.37
CA SER A 121 18.11 1.76 15.60
C SER A 121 18.17 2.53 14.28
N VAL A 122 18.94 2.07 13.30
CA VAL A 122 18.98 2.71 11.96
C VAL A 122 17.61 2.77 11.30
N TYR A 123 16.81 1.71 11.46
CA TYR A 123 15.47 1.67 10.92
C TYR A 123 14.53 2.62 11.67
N GLN A 124 14.43 2.47 13.00
CA GLN A 124 13.54 3.26 13.88
C GLN A 124 13.86 4.76 13.78
N ASP A 125 15.13 5.13 13.92
CA ASP A 125 15.53 6.54 14.06
C ASP A 125 15.53 7.31 12.74
N ARG A 126 15.31 6.64 11.60
CA ARG A 126 15.37 7.27 10.28
C ARG A 126 14.39 6.69 9.26
N LEU A 127 14.48 5.39 8.98
CA LEU A 127 13.76 4.78 7.85
C LEU A 127 12.24 4.69 8.08
N ASP A 128 11.82 4.43 9.32
CA ASP A 128 10.41 4.38 9.71
C ASP A 128 9.69 5.71 9.41
N HIS A 129 10.39 6.84 9.58
CA HIS A 129 9.85 8.18 9.32
C HIS A 129 9.67 8.51 7.84
N PHE A 130 10.34 7.81 6.92
CA PHE A 130 10.00 7.86 5.49
C PHE A 130 8.70 7.11 5.17
N LEU A 131 8.32 6.14 6.00
CA LEU A 131 7.09 5.34 5.89
C LEU A 131 6.03 5.72 6.92
N TYR A 132 5.99 6.99 7.31
CA TYR A 132 4.94 7.52 8.18
C TYR A 132 4.86 6.73 9.51
N GLY A 133 5.97 6.23 10.05
CA GLY A 133 5.98 5.52 11.33
C GLY A 133 5.23 4.18 11.30
N ILE A 134 5.52 3.31 10.33
CA ILE A 134 4.80 2.03 10.12
C ILE A 134 4.92 1.10 11.33
N LEU A 135 5.97 1.23 12.16
CA LEU A 135 6.12 0.45 13.40
C LEU A 135 5.01 0.71 14.42
N GLY A 136 4.37 1.89 14.40
CA GLY A 136 3.31 2.25 15.34
C GLY A 136 3.79 2.13 16.79
N ASP A 137 3.13 1.27 17.58
CA ASP A 137 3.48 1.06 18.99
C ASP A 137 4.85 0.39 19.20
N HIS A 138 5.46 -0.18 18.15
CA HIS A 138 6.84 -0.69 18.21
C HIS A 138 7.92 0.39 18.00
N SER A 139 7.54 1.65 17.78
CA SER A 139 8.48 2.76 17.55
C SER A 139 9.47 2.97 18.71
N THR A 140 9.06 2.66 19.95
CA THR A 140 9.91 2.77 21.14
C THR A 140 10.29 1.40 21.73
N ALA A 141 9.92 0.30 21.07
CA ALA A 141 10.18 -1.04 21.56
C ALA A 141 11.65 -1.41 21.40
N THR A 142 12.18 -2.21 22.33
CA THR A 142 13.52 -2.81 22.20
C THR A 142 13.51 -3.88 21.10
N PHE A 143 14.69 -4.32 20.69
CA PHE A 143 14.82 -5.41 19.73
C PHE A 143 14.24 -6.70 20.29
N GLU A 144 14.55 -7.01 21.53
CA GLU A 144 14.11 -8.21 22.23
C GLU A 144 12.57 -8.25 22.33
N ASP A 145 11.93 -7.13 22.68
CA ASP A 145 10.47 -7.03 22.75
C ASP A 145 9.82 -7.27 21.38
N THR A 146 10.36 -6.63 20.34
CA THR A 146 9.85 -6.74 18.98
C THR A 146 10.02 -8.16 18.45
N GLN A 147 11.19 -8.76 18.70
CA GLN A 147 11.52 -10.12 18.29
C GLN A 147 10.64 -11.16 18.99
N GLN A 148 10.40 -11.00 20.29
CA GLN A 148 9.55 -11.89 21.06
C GLN A 148 8.10 -11.85 20.57
N LYS A 149 7.60 -10.64 20.25
CA LYS A 149 6.22 -10.45 19.75
C LYS A 149 6.05 -10.88 18.29
N SER A 150 7.00 -10.51 17.43
CA SER A 150 6.95 -10.76 16.00
C SER A 150 8.35 -10.99 15.41
N PRO A 151 8.78 -12.26 15.28
CA PRO A 151 10.06 -12.61 14.67
C PRO A 151 10.20 -12.13 13.23
N ILE A 152 9.10 -12.09 12.45
CA ILE A 152 9.14 -11.61 11.07
C ILE A 152 9.31 -10.10 11.00
N LEU A 153 8.67 -9.34 11.90
CA LEU A 153 8.82 -7.89 11.97
C LEU A 153 10.25 -7.50 12.35
N SER A 154 10.81 -8.12 13.40
CA SER A 154 12.21 -7.89 13.78
C SER A 154 13.17 -8.25 12.65
N THR A 155 12.90 -9.34 11.92
CA THR A 155 13.73 -9.74 10.76
C THR A 155 13.63 -8.75 9.61
N ALA A 156 12.42 -8.25 9.28
CA ALA A 156 12.22 -7.25 8.23
C ALA A 156 12.94 -5.94 8.56
N VAL A 157 12.79 -5.46 9.80
CA VAL A 157 13.45 -4.26 10.33
C VAL A 157 14.97 -4.42 10.25
N CYS A 158 15.52 -5.53 10.74
CA CYS A 158 16.95 -5.81 10.67
C CYS A 158 17.44 -5.94 9.22
N ALA A 159 16.71 -6.61 8.33
CA ALA A 159 17.08 -6.76 6.94
C ALA A 159 17.16 -5.40 6.23
N VAL A 160 16.15 -4.53 6.42
CA VAL A 160 16.16 -3.18 5.83
C VAL A 160 17.23 -2.29 6.49
N GLY A 161 17.46 -2.39 7.80
CA GLY A 161 18.56 -1.68 8.45
C GLY A 161 19.93 -2.11 7.93
N ALA A 162 20.15 -3.42 7.77
CA ALA A 162 21.37 -3.99 7.20
C ALA A 162 21.57 -3.58 5.73
N LEU A 163 20.49 -3.52 4.94
CA LEU A 163 20.49 -3.03 3.55
C LEU A 163 21.04 -1.61 3.46
N HIS A 164 20.55 -0.71 4.31
CA HIS A 164 20.94 0.71 4.31
C HIS A 164 22.30 0.98 4.94
N LEU A 165 22.79 0.06 5.77
CA LEU A 165 24.17 0.06 6.27
C LEU A 165 25.13 -0.70 5.34
N ALA A 166 24.66 -1.22 4.21
CA ALA A 166 25.43 -2.06 3.29
C ALA A 166 26.19 -3.20 3.99
N SER A 167 25.56 -3.77 5.02
CA SER A 167 26.16 -4.83 5.82
C SER A 167 26.19 -6.16 5.08
N ALA A 168 27.22 -6.96 5.33
CA ALA A 168 27.31 -8.34 4.85
C ALA A 168 26.17 -9.23 5.38
N ASP A 169 25.56 -8.85 6.50
CA ASP A 169 24.45 -9.59 7.13
C ASP A 169 23.15 -9.53 6.30
N TYR A 170 23.03 -8.57 5.37
CA TYR A 170 21.80 -8.35 4.60
C TYR A 170 21.33 -9.62 3.88
N GLU A 171 22.23 -10.33 3.19
CA GLU A 171 21.86 -11.51 2.40
C GLU A 171 21.31 -12.65 3.27
N ALA A 172 21.84 -12.83 4.47
CA ALA A 172 21.37 -13.84 5.41
C ALA A 172 19.99 -13.46 5.98
N LEU A 173 19.82 -12.20 6.37
CA LEU A 173 18.55 -11.65 6.86
C LEU A 173 17.46 -11.66 5.79
N TYR A 174 17.81 -11.35 4.54
CA TYR A 174 16.91 -11.39 3.40
C TYR A 174 16.38 -12.80 3.12
N LYS A 175 17.26 -13.81 3.12
CA LYS A 175 16.87 -15.23 2.98
C LYS A 175 15.96 -15.68 4.11
N GLU A 176 16.27 -15.27 5.34
CA GLU A 176 15.45 -15.59 6.49
C GLU A 176 14.07 -14.94 6.42
N PHE A 177 14.01 -13.67 6.03
CA PHE A 177 12.75 -12.96 5.83
C PHE A 177 11.87 -13.63 4.76
N ILE A 178 12.46 -14.10 3.65
CA ILE A 178 11.75 -14.90 2.64
C ILE A 178 11.20 -16.18 3.27
N ALA A 179 12.00 -16.92 4.04
CA ALA A 179 11.57 -18.17 4.65
C ALA A 179 10.41 -17.96 5.63
N LEU A 180 10.48 -16.92 6.47
CA LEU A 180 9.41 -16.55 7.41
C LEU A 180 8.14 -16.13 6.68
N SER A 181 8.26 -15.33 5.62
CA SER A 181 7.14 -14.91 4.77
C SER A 181 6.50 -16.12 4.09
N ALA A 182 7.29 -17.01 3.49
CA ALA A 182 6.79 -18.19 2.81
C ALA A 182 6.01 -19.11 3.76
N ALA A 183 6.50 -19.30 4.99
CA ALA A 183 5.84 -20.10 6.02
C ALA A 183 4.45 -19.55 6.44
N MET A 184 4.18 -18.27 6.20
CA MET A 184 2.90 -17.64 6.52
C MET A 184 1.86 -17.77 5.41
N SER A 185 2.27 -18.16 4.19
CA SER A 185 1.39 -18.17 3.01
C SER A 185 0.07 -18.93 3.24
N PHE A 186 0.09 -20.00 4.03
CA PHE A 186 -1.10 -20.81 4.35
C PHE A 186 -1.56 -20.70 5.81
N SER A 187 -0.96 -19.78 6.58
CA SER A 187 -1.34 -19.55 7.97
C SER A 187 -2.69 -18.83 8.05
N ARG A 188 -3.51 -19.25 9.01
CA ARG A 188 -4.76 -18.55 9.41
C ARG A 188 -4.60 -17.68 10.65
N ARG A 189 -3.37 -17.54 11.17
CA ARG A 189 -3.05 -16.83 12.42
C ARG A 189 -2.20 -15.59 12.17
N ASN A 190 -2.45 -14.91 11.05
CA ASN A 190 -1.73 -13.70 10.70
C ASN A 190 -2.14 -12.54 11.62
N THR A 191 -1.21 -11.63 11.87
CA THR A 191 -1.32 -10.51 12.81
C THR A 191 -1.10 -9.17 12.09
N THR A 192 -1.32 -8.06 12.78
CA THR A 192 -1.00 -6.73 12.23
C THR A 192 0.50 -6.53 12.03
N ASP A 193 1.34 -7.18 12.85
CA ASP A 193 2.81 -7.12 12.72
C ASP A 193 3.31 -7.88 11.49
N ASP A 194 2.62 -8.95 11.10
CA ASP A 194 2.87 -9.65 9.84
C ASP A 194 2.65 -8.71 8.64
N VAL A 195 1.56 -7.94 8.65
CA VAL A 195 1.27 -6.94 7.60
C VAL A 195 2.33 -5.85 7.57
N ARG A 196 2.74 -5.33 8.74
CA ARG A 196 3.84 -4.35 8.85
C ARG A 196 5.12 -4.90 8.23
N ALA A 197 5.53 -6.10 8.63
CA ALA A 197 6.77 -6.71 8.16
C ALA A 197 6.78 -6.87 6.63
N LEU A 198 5.66 -7.33 6.05
CA LEU A 198 5.51 -7.48 4.60
C LEU A 198 5.57 -6.13 3.87
N CYS A 199 4.89 -5.09 4.37
CA CYS A 199 4.99 -3.75 3.81
C CYS A 199 6.41 -3.18 3.89
N ILE A 200 7.09 -3.33 5.04
CA ILE A 200 8.48 -2.89 5.22
C ILE A 200 9.38 -3.55 4.18
N GLY A 201 9.30 -4.87 4.02
CA GLY A 201 10.02 -5.57 2.96
C GLY A 201 9.65 -5.03 1.57
N ALA A 202 8.37 -4.85 1.29
CA ALA A 202 7.90 -4.42 -0.03
C ALA A 202 8.40 -3.03 -0.46
N PHE A 203 8.56 -2.09 0.48
CA PHE A 203 9.01 -0.74 0.17
C PHE A 203 10.49 -0.64 -0.25
N TRP A 204 11.36 -1.56 0.20
CA TRP A 204 12.81 -1.48 -0.08
C TRP A 204 13.42 -2.71 -0.77
N MET A 205 12.78 -3.88 -0.70
CA MET A 205 13.29 -5.11 -1.31
C MET A 205 12.67 -5.32 -2.70
N ASN A 206 13.29 -4.75 -3.73
CA ASN A 206 12.79 -4.75 -5.12
C ASN A 206 12.24 -6.11 -5.58
N ASP A 207 13.08 -7.14 -5.47
CA ASP A 207 12.86 -8.44 -6.13
C ASP A 207 11.67 -9.20 -5.56
N LEU A 208 11.24 -8.83 -4.34
CA LEU A 208 10.08 -9.41 -3.67
C LEU A 208 8.91 -8.44 -3.58
N SER A 209 9.11 -7.17 -3.93
CA SER A 209 8.18 -6.07 -3.62
C SER A 209 6.74 -6.39 -4.04
N SER A 210 6.56 -6.87 -5.27
CA SER A 210 5.26 -7.28 -5.80
C SER A 210 4.61 -8.45 -5.06
N SER A 211 5.39 -9.46 -4.68
CA SER A 211 4.87 -10.62 -3.96
C SER A 211 4.50 -10.27 -2.52
N LEU A 212 5.36 -9.51 -1.85
CA LEU A 212 5.16 -9.07 -0.46
C LEU A 212 3.95 -8.15 -0.34
N VAL A 213 3.78 -7.18 -1.25
CA VAL A 213 2.63 -6.28 -1.20
C VAL A 213 1.32 -7.01 -1.48
N SER A 214 1.31 -7.95 -2.44
CA SER A 214 0.11 -8.77 -2.71
C SER A 214 -0.28 -9.59 -1.48
N PHE A 215 0.72 -10.09 -0.76
CA PHE A 215 0.50 -10.84 0.46
C PHE A 215 0.04 -9.94 1.62
N ALA A 216 0.63 -8.75 1.78
CA ALA A 216 0.19 -7.76 2.77
C ALA A 216 -1.27 -7.34 2.55
N VAL A 217 -1.67 -7.08 1.30
CA VAL A 217 -3.05 -6.73 0.95
C VAL A 217 -4.01 -7.87 1.31
N ARG A 218 -3.64 -9.12 1.00
CA ARG A 218 -4.46 -10.29 1.38
C ARG A 218 -4.66 -10.39 2.89
N ILE A 219 -3.58 -10.36 3.67
CA ILE A 219 -3.68 -10.45 5.14
C ILE A 219 -4.47 -9.25 5.69
N ALA A 220 -4.25 -8.03 5.20
CA ALA A 220 -4.99 -6.85 5.63
C ALA A 220 -6.51 -6.97 5.37
N ALA A 221 -6.89 -7.61 4.27
CA ALA A 221 -8.28 -7.91 3.96
C ALA A 221 -8.86 -8.99 4.89
N GLU A 222 -8.12 -10.07 5.16
CA GLU A 222 -8.49 -11.12 6.12
C GLU A 222 -8.69 -10.56 7.54
N LEU A 223 -7.82 -9.64 7.96
CA LEU A 223 -7.92 -8.91 9.23
C LEU A 223 -8.97 -7.79 9.21
N GLN A 224 -9.61 -7.55 8.07
CA GLN A 224 -10.61 -6.49 7.88
C GLN A 224 -10.16 -5.11 8.37
N LEU A 225 -8.89 -4.76 8.15
CA LEU A 225 -8.31 -3.52 8.70
C LEU A 225 -9.10 -2.26 8.28
N HIS A 226 -9.58 -2.24 7.04
CA HIS A 226 -10.44 -1.17 6.49
C HIS A 226 -11.72 -0.90 7.28
N ARG A 227 -12.31 -1.91 7.94
CA ARG A 227 -13.53 -1.75 8.75
C ARG A 227 -13.29 -1.06 10.09
N SER A 228 -12.03 -0.90 10.49
CA SER A 228 -11.67 -0.27 11.75
C SER A 228 -11.86 1.26 11.71
N PHE A 229 -12.04 1.84 10.52
CA PHE A 229 -12.17 3.29 10.33
C PHE A 229 -13.31 3.91 11.15
N SER A 230 -14.52 3.33 11.14
CA SER A 230 -15.67 3.92 11.84
C SER A 230 -15.46 3.95 13.36
N LYS A 231 -14.86 2.90 13.94
CA LYS A 231 -14.52 2.84 15.38
C LYS A 231 -13.35 3.76 15.73
N ALA A 232 -12.40 3.95 14.81
CA ALA A 232 -11.31 4.92 14.98
C ALA A 232 -11.84 6.35 15.14
N LEU A 233 -12.83 6.74 14.34
CA LEU A 233 -13.49 8.06 14.45
C LEU A 233 -14.21 8.26 15.79
N GLN A 234 -14.68 7.17 16.41
CA GLN A 234 -15.30 7.20 17.75
C GLN A 234 -14.26 7.27 18.88
N GLY A 235 -12.96 7.29 18.56
CA GLY A 235 -11.87 7.44 19.53
C GLY A 235 -11.26 6.13 20.01
N ASP A 236 -11.58 4.98 19.41
CA ASP A 236 -10.96 3.69 19.75
C ASP A 236 -9.51 3.62 19.24
N ARG A 237 -8.56 3.44 20.16
CA ARG A 237 -7.11 3.44 19.90
C ARG A 237 -6.67 2.28 19.01
N GLU A 238 -7.15 1.07 19.28
CA GLU A 238 -6.76 -0.12 18.50
C GLU A 238 -7.30 -0.04 17.08
N SER A 239 -8.58 0.32 16.93
CA SER A 239 -9.19 0.54 15.61
C SER A 239 -8.49 1.65 14.82
N TYR A 240 -8.03 2.70 15.50
CA TYR A 240 -7.20 3.74 14.91
C TYR A 240 -5.90 3.19 14.33
N LEU A 241 -5.13 2.39 15.08
CA LEU A 241 -3.88 1.79 14.60
C LEU A 241 -4.11 0.82 13.43
N ARG A 242 -5.23 0.08 13.44
CA ARG A 242 -5.63 -0.83 12.37
C ARG A 242 -6.02 -0.08 11.09
N ALA A 243 -6.82 0.98 11.21
CA ALA A 243 -7.18 1.84 10.07
C ALA A 243 -5.94 2.51 9.47
N ARG A 244 -5.03 3.00 10.32
CA ARG A 244 -3.73 3.54 9.91
C ARG A 244 -2.90 2.54 9.11
N LEU A 245 -2.82 1.30 9.60
CA LEU A 245 -2.10 0.23 8.89
C LEU A 245 -2.76 -0.11 7.55
N TYR A 246 -4.08 -0.04 7.43
CA TYR A 246 -4.76 -0.19 6.15
C TYR A 246 -4.33 0.90 5.13
N TYR A 247 -4.21 2.16 5.56
CA TYR A 247 -3.73 3.24 4.68
C TYR A 247 -2.27 3.05 4.25
N LEU A 248 -1.41 2.50 5.12
CA LEU A 248 -0.04 2.12 4.77
C LEU A 248 0.00 1.00 3.72
N VAL A 249 -0.86 -0.01 3.86
CA VAL A 249 -1.03 -1.07 2.86
C VAL A 249 -1.52 -0.49 1.53
N TYR A 250 -2.50 0.41 1.55
CA TYR A 250 -3.00 1.09 0.36
C TYR A 250 -1.89 1.86 -0.35
N ALA A 251 -1.14 2.70 0.36
CA ALA A 251 0.01 3.41 -0.21
C ALA A 251 1.09 2.46 -0.76
N CYS A 252 1.39 1.37 -0.04
CA CYS A 252 2.37 0.36 -0.46
C CYS A 252 1.96 -0.32 -1.78
N ASP A 253 0.70 -0.74 -1.90
CA ASP A 253 0.15 -1.34 -3.11
C ASP A 253 0.24 -0.38 -4.30
N HIS A 254 -0.17 0.86 -4.11
CA HIS A 254 -0.16 1.84 -5.20
C HIS A 254 1.25 2.22 -5.66
N HIS A 255 2.22 2.30 -4.73
CA HIS A 255 3.64 2.49 -5.06
C HIS A 255 4.20 1.40 -5.99
N LEU A 256 3.66 0.18 -5.88
CA LEU A 256 4.18 -1.01 -6.55
C LEU A 256 3.30 -1.51 -7.71
N SER A 257 2.10 -0.95 -7.87
CA SER A 257 1.16 -1.31 -8.92
C SER A 257 1.17 -0.32 -10.08
N ILE A 258 0.80 0.94 -9.84
CA ILE A 258 0.61 1.96 -10.89
C ILE A 258 1.89 2.24 -11.69
N PRO A 259 3.06 2.47 -11.07
CA PRO A 259 4.31 2.72 -11.80
C PRO A 259 4.75 1.56 -12.68
N HIS A 260 4.26 0.35 -12.38
CA HIS A 260 4.52 -0.86 -13.15
C HIS A 260 3.41 -1.16 -14.17
N GLY A 261 2.47 -0.23 -14.37
CA GLY A 261 1.36 -0.39 -15.32
C GLY A 261 0.35 -1.46 -14.90
N ARG A 262 0.23 -1.72 -13.59
CA ARG A 262 -0.70 -2.72 -13.05
C ARG A 262 -1.80 -2.03 -12.22
N PRO A 263 -3.03 -2.57 -12.22
CA PRO A 263 -4.05 -2.07 -11.33
C PRO A 263 -3.69 -2.42 -9.87
N PRO A 264 -3.91 -1.51 -8.91
CA PRO A 264 -3.83 -1.81 -7.49
C PRO A 264 -4.78 -2.95 -7.08
N ILE A 265 -4.42 -3.70 -6.05
CA ILE A 265 -5.21 -4.81 -5.49
C ILE A 265 -6.20 -4.28 -4.44
N THR A 266 -5.78 -3.28 -3.67
CA THR A 266 -6.60 -2.59 -2.69
C THR A 266 -7.74 -1.86 -3.39
N ARG A 267 -8.93 -1.90 -2.77
CA ARG A 267 -10.15 -1.33 -3.33
C ARG A 267 -10.47 0.02 -2.71
N GLU A 268 -11.11 0.86 -3.52
CA GLU A 268 -11.81 2.06 -3.03
C GLU A 268 -12.96 1.64 -2.12
N CYS A 269 -12.85 1.98 -0.83
CA CYS A 269 -13.85 1.72 0.20
C CYS A 269 -14.15 3.00 0.99
N GLU A 270 -15.10 2.95 1.93
CA GLU A 270 -15.45 4.10 2.76
C GLU A 270 -14.23 4.73 3.44
N ALA A 271 -13.34 3.90 4.02
CA ALA A 271 -12.14 4.39 4.68
C ALA A 271 -11.23 5.20 3.75
N VAL A 272 -11.13 4.84 2.46
CA VAL A 272 -10.32 5.55 1.47
C VAL A 272 -11.02 6.83 0.99
N ARG A 273 -12.33 6.74 0.68
CA ARG A 273 -13.12 7.89 0.21
C ARG A 273 -13.17 9.01 1.25
N ASP A 274 -13.33 8.63 2.52
CA ASP A 274 -13.45 9.56 3.64
C ASP A 274 -12.14 9.74 4.41
N VAL A 275 -10.99 9.42 3.79
CA VAL A 275 -9.67 9.42 4.45
C VAL A 275 -9.30 10.75 5.12
N ARG A 276 -9.87 11.88 4.69
CA ARG A 276 -9.68 13.17 5.38
C ARG A 276 -10.23 13.18 6.81
N LYS A 277 -11.37 12.51 7.06
CA LYS A 277 -11.96 12.41 8.40
C LYS A 277 -11.06 11.63 9.35
N PHE A 278 -10.14 10.79 8.84
CA PHE A 278 -9.17 10.10 9.69
C PHE A 278 -8.34 11.07 10.54
N LEU A 279 -8.10 12.29 10.04
CA LEU A 279 -7.36 13.33 10.76
C LEU A 279 -8.15 13.98 11.91
N GLU A 280 -9.44 13.70 12.00
CA GLU A 280 -10.30 14.13 13.11
C GLU A 280 -10.21 13.16 14.30
N CYS A 281 -9.58 11.98 14.12
CA CYS A 281 -9.38 11.02 15.19
C CYS A 281 -8.54 11.64 16.32
N ARG A 282 -8.90 11.35 17.58
CA ARG A 282 -8.17 11.78 18.79
C ARG A 282 -6.67 11.51 18.74
N HIS A 283 -6.26 10.45 18.06
CA HIS A 283 -4.88 9.97 18.03
C HIS A 283 -4.09 10.41 16.79
N ALA A 284 -4.70 11.19 15.89
CA ALA A 284 -4.06 11.61 14.65
C ALA A 284 -2.81 12.47 14.90
N THR A 285 -1.78 12.20 14.11
CA THR A 285 -0.47 12.85 14.16
C THR A 285 -0.13 13.50 12.81
N GLU A 286 0.98 14.23 12.74
CA GLU A 286 1.46 14.78 11.47
C GLU A 286 1.86 13.67 10.48
N ASP A 287 2.32 12.50 10.94
CA ASP A 287 2.60 11.37 10.06
C ASP A 287 1.31 10.81 9.42
N ASP A 288 0.18 10.90 10.11
CA ASP A 288 -1.13 10.55 9.54
C ASP A 288 -1.54 11.56 8.48
N ALA A 289 -1.31 12.85 8.72
CA ALA A 289 -1.54 13.89 7.72
C ALA A 289 -0.71 13.65 6.44
N ARG A 290 0.57 13.25 6.61
CA ARG A 290 1.44 12.83 5.49
C ARG A 290 0.90 11.60 4.77
N LEU A 291 0.48 10.57 5.50
CA LEU A 291 -0.10 9.34 4.95
C LEU A 291 -1.41 9.60 4.20
N VAL A 292 -2.32 10.41 4.77
CA VAL A 292 -3.58 10.83 4.13
C VAL A 292 -3.29 11.57 2.82
N SER A 293 -2.28 12.45 2.79
CA SER A 293 -1.87 13.11 1.54
C SER A 293 -1.42 12.12 0.46
N GLN A 294 -0.81 10.99 0.84
CA GLN A 294 -0.47 9.92 -0.11
C GLN A 294 -1.70 9.20 -0.62
N VAL A 295 -2.60 8.79 0.28
CA VAL A 295 -3.82 8.07 -0.10
C VAL A 295 -4.63 8.90 -1.09
N LEU A 296 -4.80 10.19 -0.82
CA LEU A 296 -5.50 11.11 -1.72
C LEU A 296 -4.83 11.21 -3.11
N ARG A 297 -3.50 11.35 -3.15
CA ARG A 297 -2.75 11.39 -4.41
C ARG A 297 -2.89 10.09 -5.19
N TRP A 298 -2.78 8.95 -4.50
CA TRP A 298 -2.88 7.65 -5.13
C TRP A 298 -4.30 7.35 -5.61
N SER A 299 -5.34 7.80 -4.92
CA SER A 299 -6.72 7.70 -5.40
C SER A 299 -6.93 8.48 -6.71
N VAL A 300 -6.29 9.66 -6.87
CA VAL A 300 -6.26 10.37 -8.17
C VAL A 300 -5.50 9.55 -9.22
N CYS A 301 -4.33 9.01 -8.89
CA CYS A 301 -3.57 8.17 -9.82
C CYS A 301 -4.31 6.89 -10.24
N THR A 302 -5.10 6.29 -9.35
CA THR A 302 -5.99 5.16 -9.67
C THR A 302 -7.08 5.60 -10.64
N SER A 303 -7.70 6.76 -10.41
CA SER A 303 -8.68 7.33 -11.34
C SER A 303 -8.09 7.60 -12.73
N ILE A 304 -6.82 8.05 -12.79
CA ILE A 304 -6.07 8.19 -14.05
C ILE A 304 -5.89 6.83 -14.72
N TYR A 305 -5.41 5.82 -13.98
CA TYR A 305 -5.22 4.46 -14.48
C TYR A 305 -6.52 3.88 -15.05
N ASP A 306 -7.63 4.00 -14.32
CA ASP A 306 -8.94 3.49 -14.73
C ASP A 306 -9.50 4.22 -15.97
N THR A 307 -9.19 5.51 -16.12
CA THR A 307 -9.67 6.32 -17.26
C THR A 307 -8.90 5.98 -18.53
N PHE A 308 -7.57 5.93 -18.49
CA PHE A 308 -6.74 5.82 -19.69
C PHE A 308 -6.18 4.42 -19.94
N GLY A 309 -6.23 3.52 -18.94
CA GLY A 309 -5.68 2.17 -19.01
C GLY A 309 -4.15 2.12 -19.15
N ALA A 310 -3.62 0.90 -19.30
CA ALA A 310 -2.18 0.63 -19.41
C ALA A 310 -1.66 0.59 -20.86
N ASP A 311 -2.54 0.61 -21.87
CA ASP A 311 -2.16 0.53 -23.28
C ASP A 311 -1.47 1.82 -23.75
N VAL A 312 -0.16 1.74 -23.99
CA VAL A 312 0.68 2.87 -24.43
C VAL A 312 0.60 3.14 -25.93
N ASP A 313 0.16 2.15 -26.71
CA ASP A 313 0.07 2.25 -28.17
C ASP A 313 -1.27 2.87 -28.61
N ARG A 314 -2.31 2.74 -27.78
CA ARG A 314 -3.60 3.41 -27.97
C ARG A 314 -3.43 4.93 -27.87
N PRO A 315 -3.66 5.68 -28.97
CA PRO A 315 -3.63 7.13 -28.92
C PRO A 315 -4.76 7.69 -28.04
N LEU A 316 -4.51 8.86 -27.45
CA LEU A 316 -5.50 9.60 -26.66
C LEU A 316 -6.69 10.00 -27.55
N SER A 317 -7.93 9.78 -27.10
CA SER A 317 -9.11 10.28 -27.81
C SER A 317 -9.44 11.72 -27.42
N ASP A 318 -10.13 12.46 -28.29
CA ASP A 318 -10.52 13.85 -28.04
C ASP A 318 -11.42 13.99 -26.80
N ALA A 319 -12.24 12.98 -26.50
CA ALA A 319 -13.07 12.92 -25.29
C ALA A 319 -12.27 12.72 -23.99
N GLU A 320 -11.06 12.17 -24.09
CA GLU A 320 -10.16 11.92 -22.96
C GLU A 320 -9.31 13.15 -22.60
N VAL A 321 -9.08 14.08 -23.54
CA VAL A 321 -8.27 15.29 -23.34
C VAL A 321 -8.78 16.14 -22.15
N PRO A 322 -10.08 16.44 -21.99
CA PRO A 322 -10.58 17.17 -20.82
C PRO A 322 -10.31 16.47 -19.47
N HIS A 323 -10.22 15.14 -19.46
CA HIS A 323 -9.93 14.39 -18.24
C HIS A 323 -8.51 14.64 -17.74
N LEU A 324 -7.54 14.82 -18.65
CA LEU A 324 -6.16 15.20 -18.29
C LEU A 324 -6.13 16.53 -17.54
N ARG A 325 -6.86 17.54 -18.02
CA ARG A 325 -6.99 18.84 -17.32
C ARG A 325 -7.62 18.67 -15.94
N ARG A 326 -8.70 17.90 -15.84
CA ARG A 326 -9.39 17.67 -14.56
C ARG A 326 -8.48 17.01 -13.53
N PHE A 327 -7.78 15.95 -13.90
CA PHE A 327 -6.82 15.29 -13.01
C PHE A 327 -5.63 16.18 -12.68
N SER A 328 -5.17 16.99 -13.64
CA SER A 328 -4.12 17.98 -13.43
C SER A 328 -4.52 18.97 -12.32
N ILE A 329 -5.73 19.52 -12.38
CA ILE A 329 -6.27 20.43 -11.36
C ILE A 329 -6.38 19.72 -10.00
N ALA A 330 -6.83 18.46 -9.97
CA ALA A 330 -6.89 17.69 -8.73
C ALA A 330 -5.51 17.54 -8.07
N LEU A 331 -4.47 17.24 -8.86
CA LEU A 331 -3.09 17.17 -8.38
C LEU A 331 -2.55 18.54 -7.92
N ASP A 332 -2.91 19.63 -8.60
CA ASP A 332 -2.54 21.00 -8.21
C ASP A 332 -3.16 21.37 -6.86
N SER A 333 -4.45 21.11 -6.69
CA SER A 333 -5.18 21.34 -5.44
C SER A 333 -4.57 20.54 -4.29
N LEU A 334 -4.23 19.26 -4.50
CA LEU A 334 -3.55 18.46 -3.48
C LEU A 334 -2.16 19.03 -3.15
N ARG A 335 -1.39 19.46 -4.15
CA ARG A 335 -0.09 20.10 -3.88
C ARG A 335 -0.26 21.36 -3.04
N ALA A 336 -1.21 22.22 -3.40
CA ALA A 336 -1.48 23.46 -2.68
C ALA A 336 -1.98 23.21 -1.24
N GLU A 337 -2.86 22.22 -1.05
CA GLU A 337 -3.39 21.83 0.26
C GLU A 337 -2.28 21.36 1.22
N TRP A 338 -1.29 20.62 0.71
CA TRP A 338 -0.32 19.90 1.55
C TRP A 338 1.09 20.50 1.58
N ALA A 339 1.48 21.31 0.59
CA ALA A 339 2.85 21.83 0.50
C ALA A 339 3.28 22.64 1.73
N ASP A 340 2.42 23.54 2.20
CA ASP A 340 2.79 24.42 3.33
C ASP A 340 2.29 23.91 4.68
N ARG A 341 1.56 22.79 4.70
CA ARG A 341 0.97 22.22 5.93
C ARG A 341 1.98 21.43 6.76
N PHE A 342 3.03 20.88 6.14
CA PHE A 342 4.01 20.06 6.85
C PHE A 342 5.17 20.87 7.41
N SER A 343 5.57 20.50 8.63
CA SER A 343 6.72 21.03 9.35
C SER A 343 7.94 20.13 9.14
N PRO A 344 9.16 20.65 9.39
CA PRO A 344 10.34 19.81 9.45
C PRO A 344 10.18 18.71 10.50
N ASN A 345 10.44 17.47 10.11
CA ASN A 345 10.45 16.31 10.99
C ASN A 345 11.83 16.16 11.64
N VAL A 346 11.87 15.75 12.91
CA VAL A 346 13.11 15.61 13.70
C VAL A 346 14.10 14.61 13.09
N HIS A 347 13.61 13.57 12.42
CA HIS A 347 14.41 12.46 11.91
C HIS A 347 14.75 12.58 10.42
N VAL A 348 13.85 13.18 9.64
CA VAL A 348 13.99 13.29 8.17
C VAL A 348 13.99 14.74 7.67
N GLY A 349 14.22 15.71 8.55
CA GLY A 349 14.32 17.13 8.20
C GLY A 349 13.10 17.63 7.45
N ASN A 350 13.29 18.44 6.42
CA ASN A 350 12.19 18.99 5.62
C ASN A 350 11.65 18.02 4.54
N TYR A 351 11.96 16.72 4.63
CA TYR A 351 11.40 15.72 3.73
C TYR A 351 9.88 15.76 3.61
N PRO A 352 9.07 15.93 4.68
CA PRO A 352 7.61 15.98 4.55
C PRO A 352 7.12 16.99 3.50
N ARG A 353 7.66 18.21 3.50
CA ARG A 353 7.32 19.25 2.52
C ARG A 353 7.93 18.98 1.15
N LYS A 354 9.22 18.64 1.09
CA LYS A 354 9.93 18.40 -0.18
C LYS A 354 9.39 17.17 -0.91
N GLY A 355 8.97 16.15 -0.16
CA GLY A 355 8.30 14.95 -0.61
C GLY A 355 7.01 15.23 -1.38
N VAL A 356 6.19 16.18 -0.91
CA VAL A 356 4.97 16.61 -1.62
C VAL A 356 5.31 17.15 -3.01
N GLY A 357 6.35 17.98 -3.12
CA GLY A 357 6.79 18.57 -4.39
C GLY A 357 7.29 17.53 -5.39
N ILE A 358 8.21 16.65 -4.97
CA ILE A 358 8.77 15.64 -5.86
C ILE A 358 7.71 14.63 -6.34
N GLN A 359 6.85 14.16 -5.44
CA GLN A 359 5.79 13.21 -5.79
C GLN A 359 4.67 13.85 -6.61
N TYR A 360 4.42 15.15 -6.44
CA TYR A 360 3.55 15.89 -7.34
C TYR A 360 4.07 15.85 -8.78
N HIS A 361 5.37 16.09 -8.99
CA HIS A 361 5.95 16.00 -10.33
C HIS A 361 5.95 14.57 -10.87
N PHE A 362 6.12 13.54 -10.02
CA PHE A 362 5.92 12.15 -10.42
C PHE A 362 4.50 11.90 -10.93
N ALA A 363 3.48 12.35 -10.20
CA ALA A 363 2.09 12.19 -10.61
C ALA A 363 1.74 12.98 -11.88
N LYS A 364 2.26 14.21 -12.03
CA LYS A 364 2.07 15.02 -13.25
C LYS A 364 2.78 14.42 -14.46
N LEU A 365 3.99 13.91 -14.30
CA LEU A 365 4.71 13.19 -15.36
C LEU A 365 3.91 11.95 -15.78
N TYR A 366 3.45 11.15 -14.81
CA TYR A 366 2.60 10.00 -15.09
C TYR A 366 1.35 10.40 -15.88
N LEU A 367 0.57 11.37 -15.39
CA LEU A 367 -0.64 11.89 -16.02
C LEU A 367 -0.40 12.39 -17.45
N PHE A 368 0.57 13.28 -17.64
CA PHE A 368 0.75 13.93 -18.93
C PHE A 368 1.50 13.08 -19.94
N SER A 369 2.18 12.00 -19.51
CA SER A 369 2.76 11.03 -20.45
C SER A 369 1.71 10.38 -21.36
N HIS A 370 0.44 10.35 -20.95
CA HIS A 370 -0.67 9.88 -21.78
C HIS A 370 -0.89 10.72 -23.06
N ALA A 371 -0.54 12.02 -23.04
CA ALA A 371 -0.62 12.87 -24.22
C ALA A 371 0.34 12.45 -25.34
N LEU A 372 1.39 11.68 -25.00
CA LEU A 372 2.39 11.18 -25.95
C LEU A 372 2.06 9.79 -26.50
N ARG A 373 0.96 9.16 -26.07
CA ARG A 373 0.56 7.83 -26.56
C ARG A 373 0.16 7.88 -28.03
N GLY A 374 0.51 6.83 -28.76
CA GLY A 374 0.21 6.72 -30.19
C GLY A 374 1.02 7.65 -31.09
N LEU A 375 1.85 8.55 -30.54
CA LEU A 375 2.76 9.36 -31.35
C LEU A 375 3.80 8.43 -31.99
N GLY A 376 3.87 8.45 -33.33
CA GLY A 376 4.72 7.54 -34.12
C GLY A 376 4.03 6.27 -34.62
N SER A 377 2.77 6.03 -34.25
CA SER A 377 1.93 5.04 -34.95
C SER A 377 1.56 5.59 -36.34
N ALA A 378 1.55 4.73 -37.37
CA ALA A 378 1.16 5.10 -38.73
C ALA A 378 -0.32 5.53 -38.87
N GLN A 379 -1.10 5.40 -37.80
CA GLN A 379 -2.46 5.91 -37.71
C GLN A 379 -2.44 7.42 -37.45
N VAL A 380 -2.43 8.20 -38.53
CA VAL A 380 -2.64 9.65 -38.47
C VAL A 380 -4.05 9.91 -37.95
N GLN A 381 -4.18 10.33 -36.69
CA GLN A 381 -5.43 10.86 -36.17
C GLN A 381 -5.56 12.31 -36.61
N TYR A 382 -6.52 12.58 -37.49
CA TYR A 382 -6.89 13.95 -37.84
C TYR A 382 -7.66 14.56 -36.67
N ARG A 383 -7.02 15.45 -35.91
CA ARG A 383 -7.65 16.20 -34.81
C ARG A 383 -8.00 17.61 -35.25
N ALA A 384 -9.00 18.20 -34.61
CA ALA A 384 -9.23 19.64 -34.71
C ALA A 384 -7.99 20.40 -34.20
N CYS A 385 -7.63 21.51 -34.84
CA CYS A 385 -6.43 22.31 -34.54
C CYS A 385 -6.33 22.65 -33.04
N ASP A 386 -7.45 23.03 -32.45
CA ASP A 386 -7.58 23.46 -31.07
C ASP A 386 -7.23 22.32 -30.09
N VAL A 387 -7.67 21.10 -30.40
CA VAL A 387 -7.40 19.90 -29.59
C VAL A 387 -5.95 19.46 -29.75
N ASP A 388 -5.39 19.58 -30.94
CA ASP A 388 -3.98 19.24 -31.20
C ASP A 388 -3.02 20.16 -30.45
N MET A 389 -3.31 21.47 -30.44
CA MET A 389 -2.61 22.46 -29.61
C MET A 389 -2.70 22.12 -28.12
N GLU A 390 -3.88 21.73 -27.63
CA GLU A 390 -4.05 21.34 -26.23
C GLU A 390 -3.22 20.08 -25.88
N VAL A 391 -3.22 19.07 -26.75
CA VAL A 391 -2.39 17.86 -26.57
C VAL A 391 -0.90 18.21 -26.55
N TYR A 392 -0.46 19.15 -27.39
CA TYR A 392 0.91 19.65 -27.40
C TYR A 392 1.29 20.33 -26.06
N GLU A 393 0.42 21.16 -25.50
CA GLU A 393 0.64 21.81 -24.20
C GLU A 393 0.73 20.79 -23.05
N LEU A 394 -0.12 19.75 -23.09
CA LEU A 394 -0.10 18.66 -22.13
C LEU A 394 1.19 17.83 -22.25
N ALA A 395 1.62 17.49 -23.46
CA ALA A 395 2.90 16.81 -23.70
C ALA A 395 4.11 17.64 -23.23
N SER A 396 4.08 18.95 -23.47
CA SER A 396 5.09 19.88 -22.95
C SER A 396 5.10 19.92 -21.41
N SER A 397 3.92 19.84 -20.78
CA SER A 397 3.80 19.74 -19.32
C SER A 397 4.39 18.45 -18.75
N ALA A 398 4.37 17.34 -19.50
CA ALA A 398 5.08 16.11 -19.14
C ALA A 398 6.61 16.33 -19.12
N VAL A 399 7.15 16.97 -20.16
CA VAL A 399 8.59 17.33 -20.23
C VAL A 399 8.97 18.23 -19.05
N LEU A 400 8.20 19.28 -18.79
CA LEU A 400 8.45 20.19 -17.66
C LEU A 400 8.45 19.45 -16.32
N SER A 401 7.54 18.49 -16.14
CA SER A 401 7.48 17.67 -14.93
C SER A 401 8.72 16.77 -14.77
N ALA A 402 9.16 16.12 -15.85
CA ALA A 402 10.38 15.31 -15.86
C ALA A 402 11.65 16.15 -15.59
N VAL A 403 11.78 17.31 -16.23
CA VAL A 403 12.88 18.25 -15.97
C VAL A 403 12.85 18.74 -14.52
N SER A 404 11.67 19.04 -13.97
CA SER A 404 11.50 19.49 -12.59
C SER A 404 11.95 18.41 -11.59
N ILE A 405 11.67 17.13 -11.85
CA ILE A 405 12.17 16.01 -11.05
C ILE A 405 13.70 16.02 -11.02
N LEU A 406 14.34 16.02 -12.20
CA LEU A 406 15.81 15.96 -12.28
C LEU A 406 16.46 17.20 -11.67
N ARG A 407 15.92 18.40 -11.94
CA ARG A 407 16.41 19.65 -11.37
C ARG A 407 16.31 19.66 -9.86
N THR A 408 15.18 19.22 -9.31
CA THR A 408 14.96 19.11 -7.86
C THR A 408 16.00 18.21 -7.22
N ILE A 409 16.27 17.05 -7.81
CA ILE A 409 17.25 16.09 -7.29
C ILE A 409 18.68 16.59 -7.42
N VAL A 410 19.04 17.22 -8.55
CA VAL A 410 20.40 17.68 -8.81
C VAL A 410 20.75 18.95 -8.03
N SER A 411 19.79 19.83 -7.80
CA SER A 411 20.05 21.18 -7.27
C SER A 411 19.87 21.28 -5.74
N ASP A 412 19.22 20.30 -5.11
CA ASP A 412 18.89 20.34 -3.68
C ASP A 412 19.66 19.26 -2.90
N PRO A 413 20.72 19.63 -2.16
CA PRO A 413 21.54 18.68 -1.39
C PRO A 413 20.76 17.97 -0.29
N GLU A 414 19.72 18.61 0.26
CA GLU A 414 18.89 18.01 1.30
C GLU A 414 18.07 16.86 0.71
N ILE A 415 17.51 17.03 -0.50
CA ILE A 415 16.82 15.95 -1.23
C ILE A 415 17.78 14.80 -1.57
N GLN A 416 18.99 15.11 -2.01
CA GLN A 416 20.02 14.10 -2.28
C GLN A 416 20.33 13.26 -1.04
N SER A 417 20.37 13.87 0.14
CA SER A 417 20.61 13.18 1.41
C SER A 417 19.52 12.17 1.76
N TYR A 418 18.28 12.39 1.28
CA TYR A 418 17.15 11.51 1.53
C TYR A 418 17.14 10.28 0.64
N LEU A 419 17.67 10.37 -0.59
CA LEU A 419 17.55 9.33 -1.61
C LEU A 419 17.93 7.92 -1.11
N ASN A 420 18.97 7.80 -0.28
CA ASN A 420 19.38 6.51 0.27
C ASN A 420 18.28 5.87 1.15
N GLY A 421 17.46 6.65 1.85
CA GLY A 421 16.39 6.12 2.72
C GLY A 421 15.02 5.97 2.04
N LEU A 422 14.83 6.47 0.82
CA LEU A 422 13.52 6.48 0.18
C LEU A 422 13.08 5.10 -0.29
N PRO A 423 11.76 4.81 -0.30
CA PRO A 423 11.23 3.61 -0.90
C PRO A 423 11.58 3.48 -2.38
N ILE A 424 11.64 2.26 -2.87
CA ILE A 424 12.09 1.93 -4.23
C ILE A 424 11.32 2.65 -5.35
N TYR A 425 10.03 2.91 -5.12
CA TYR A 425 9.17 3.67 -6.03
C TYR A 425 9.79 5.01 -6.47
N PHE A 426 10.47 5.72 -5.55
CA PHE A 426 11.10 6.99 -5.89
C PHE A 426 12.18 6.80 -6.96
N HIS A 427 13.01 5.76 -6.82
CA HIS A 427 14.06 5.45 -7.79
C HIS A 427 13.48 5.03 -9.14
N ILE A 428 12.39 4.26 -9.14
CA ILE A 428 11.67 3.88 -10.36
C ILE A 428 11.16 5.12 -11.09
N MET A 429 10.55 6.08 -10.40
CA MET A 429 10.05 7.31 -11.02
C MET A 429 11.15 8.24 -11.51
N ILE A 430 12.29 8.28 -10.81
CA ILE A 430 13.47 9.04 -11.27
C ILE A 430 14.02 8.42 -12.55
N ALA A 431 14.18 7.10 -12.60
CA ALA A 431 14.60 6.39 -13.80
C ALA A 431 13.60 6.57 -14.94
N PHE A 432 12.29 6.55 -14.63
CA PHE A 432 11.25 6.82 -15.60
C PHE A 432 11.37 8.23 -16.19
N ALA A 433 11.58 9.27 -15.37
CA ALA A 433 11.79 10.64 -15.84
C ALA A 433 13.01 10.77 -16.76
N VAL A 434 14.11 10.11 -16.41
CA VAL A 434 15.33 10.03 -17.24
C VAL A 434 15.03 9.38 -18.59
N VAL A 435 14.46 8.17 -18.60
CA VAL A 435 14.16 7.43 -19.84
C VAL A 435 13.14 8.17 -20.69
N PHE A 436 12.15 8.80 -20.05
CA PHE A 436 11.16 9.64 -20.70
C PHE A 436 11.84 10.78 -21.47
N LEU A 437 12.69 11.59 -20.82
CA LEU A 437 13.37 12.71 -21.48
C LEU A 437 14.25 12.26 -22.64
N LEU A 438 14.94 11.12 -22.52
CA LEU A 438 15.72 10.55 -23.63
C LEU A 438 14.84 10.17 -24.82
N LYS A 439 13.71 9.50 -24.56
CA LYS A 439 12.77 9.12 -25.62
C LYS A 439 12.19 10.34 -26.31
N VAL A 440 11.78 11.37 -25.57
CA VAL A 440 11.21 12.58 -26.19
C VAL A 440 12.27 13.36 -26.96
N SER A 441 13.51 13.43 -26.46
CA SER A 441 14.63 14.10 -27.16
C SER A 441 15.03 13.41 -28.47
N THR A 442 14.83 12.09 -28.58
CA THR A 442 15.27 11.30 -29.76
C THR A 442 14.14 11.00 -30.74
N ARG A 443 12.92 10.71 -30.26
CA ARG A 443 11.80 10.26 -31.10
C ARG A 443 10.73 11.31 -31.33
N PHE A 444 10.65 12.32 -30.48
CA PHE A 444 9.56 13.31 -30.49
C PHE A 444 10.08 14.74 -30.57
N SER A 445 11.32 14.95 -31.00
CA SER A 445 11.95 16.28 -31.11
C SER A 445 11.25 17.21 -32.10
N SER A 446 10.51 16.66 -33.07
CA SER A 446 9.64 17.41 -34.00
C SER A 446 8.26 17.74 -33.42
N SER A 447 7.81 16.98 -32.41
CA SER A 447 6.45 17.08 -31.84
C SER A 447 6.40 17.80 -30.50
N VAL A 448 7.52 17.94 -29.78
CA VAL A 448 7.62 18.67 -28.51
C VAL A 448 8.95 19.39 -28.43
N GLN A 449 8.92 20.68 -28.04
CA GLN A 449 10.16 21.44 -27.83
C GLN A 449 10.85 20.99 -26.55
N ILE A 450 12.13 20.62 -26.66
CA ILE A 450 12.99 20.23 -25.53
C ILE A 450 14.32 20.95 -25.63
N ASP A 451 14.76 21.52 -24.50
CA ASP A 451 16.14 21.95 -24.33
C ASP A 451 17.03 20.72 -24.07
N ILE A 452 17.56 20.15 -25.15
CA ILE A 452 18.41 18.96 -25.12
C ILE A 452 19.68 19.21 -24.30
N GLN A 453 20.23 20.44 -24.34
CA GLN A 453 21.44 20.78 -23.60
C GLN A 453 21.20 20.79 -22.08
N GLU A 454 20.09 21.37 -21.65
CA GLU A 454 19.68 21.34 -20.24
C GLU A 454 19.43 19.91 -19.77
N VAL A 455 18.73 19.09 -20.57
CA VAL A 455 18.50 17.67 -20.25
C VAL A 455 19.83 16.94 -20.10
N GLN A 456 20.74 17.05 -21.07
CA GLN A 456 22.07 16.43 -21.00
C GLN A 456 22.83 16.89 -19.74
N ARG A 457 22.83 18.19 -19.45
CA ARG A 457 23.49 18.76 -18.27
C ARG A 457 22.91 18.20 -16.96
N LEU A 458 21.58 18.13 -16.84
CA LEU A 458 20.91 17.57 -15.67
C LEU A 458 21.21 16.09 -15.50
N MET A 459 21.25 15.32 -16.59
CA MET A 459 21.55 13.90 -16.56
C MET A 459 23.01 13.63 -16.16
N THR A 460 23.96 14.38 -16.71
CA THR A 460 25.38 14.29 -16.31
C THR A 460 25.54 14.59 -14.82
N LYS A 461 24.96 15.70 -14.34
CA LYS A 461 25.02 16.04 -12.91
C LYS A 461 24.31 15.02 -12.02
N LEU A 462 23.23 14.42 -12.49
CA LEU A 462 22.55 13.36 -11.76
C LEU A 462 23.48 12.15 -11.60
N ILE A 463 24.14 11.72 -12.68
CA ILE A 463 25.14 10.64 -12.60
C ILE A 463 26.26 11.02 -11.64
N GLU A 464 26.84 12.21 -11.76
CA GLU A 464 27.90 12.70 -10.88
C GLU A 464 27.47 12.70 -9.40
N SER A 465 26.23 13.10 -9.10
CA SER A 465 25.68 13.07 -7.74
C SER A 465 25.47 11.66 -7.19
N GLN A 466 25.36 10.65 -8.06
CA GLN A 466 25.16 9.25 -7.70
C GLN A 466 26.45 8.41 -7.76
N THR A 467 27.48 8.87 -8.48
CA THR A 467 28.81 8.23 -8.53
C THR A 467 29.72 8.84 -7.47
N PRO A 468 30.21 8.07 -6.48
CA PRO A 468 31.07 8.63 -5.45
C PRO A 468 32.45 9.03 -6.01
N HIS A 469 32.97 10.17 -5.55
CA HIS A 469 34.40 10.55 -5.63
C HIS A 469 35.27 9.36 -5.12
N PRO A 470 36.54 9.19 -5.57
CA PRO A 470 37.37 8.05 -5.21
C PRO A 470 37.88 8.20 -3.77
N ALA A 471 37.03 7.80 -2.83
CA ALA A 471 37.35 7.42 -1.47
C ALA A 471 36.61 6.09 -1.21
N PRO A 472 37.08 5.22 -0.30
CA PRO A 472 36.56 3.85 -0.18
C PRO A 472 35.19 3.85 0.51
N ARG A 473 34.14 4.25 -0.22
CA ARG A 473 32.71 4.10 0.12
C ARG A 473 31.90 3.50 -1.03
N ASN A 474 32.58 3.03 -2.07
CA ASN A 474 31.96 2.55 -3.31
C ASN A 474 31.39 1.12 -3.22
N LYS A 475 30.99 0.67 -2.01
CA LYS A 475 30.27 -0.59 -1.79
C LYS A 475 28.84 -0.38 -1.27
N ASP A 476 28.43 0.86 -1.01
CA ASP A 476 27.35 1.15 -0.04
C ASP A 476 25.95 1.32 -0.63
N LEU A 477 25.79 1.30 -1.96
CA LEU A 477 24.46 1.24 -2.60
C LEU A 477 24.08 -0.23 -2.84
N PRO A 478 22.90 -0.68 -2.38
CA PRO A 478 22.33 -1.98 -2.75
C PRO A 478 22.47 -2.27 -4.23
N ARG A 479 22.83 -3.52 -4.57
CA ARG A 479 23.17 -3.97 -5.93
C ARG A 479 22.16 -3.51 -6.99
N TYR A 480 20.88 -3.44 -6.63
CA TYR A 480 19.81 -2.95 -7.49
C TYR A 480 19.93 -1.47 -7.87
N TYR A 481 20.20 -0.56 -6.92
CA TYR A 481 20.38 0.86 -7.24
C TYR A 481 21.55 1.04 -8.20
N ARG A 482 22.64 0.28 -8.00
CA ARG A 482 23.74 0.24 -8.96
C ARG A 482 23.32 -0.25 -10.33
N ILE A 483 22.52 -1.32 -10.43
CA ILE A 483 22.04 -1.85 -11.72
C ILE A 483 21.13 -0.82 -12.41
N LEU A 484 20.13 -0.26 -11.73
CA LEU A 484 19.22 0.73 -12.30
C LEU A 484 20.00 1.94 -12.83
N TRP A 485 20.92 2.48 -12.03
CA TRP A 485 21.76 3.61 -12.45
C TRP A 485 22.79 3.23 -13.52
N GLN A 486 23.32 2.01 -13.51
CA GLN A 486 24.17 1.50 -14.59
C GLN A 486 23.40 1.32 -15.89
N THR A 487 22.15 0.85 -15.85
CA THR A 487 21.26 0.75 -17.02
C THR A 487 20.93 2.13 -17.56
N VAL A 488 20.64 3.10 -16.69
CA VAL A 488 20.48 4.51 -17.09
C VAL A 488 21.76 5.04 -17.74
N ALA A 489 22.93 4.84 -17.12
CA ALA A 489 24.22 5.28 -17.64
C ALA A 489 24.61 4.62 -18.98
N THR A 490 24.36 3.32 -19.14
CA THR A 490 24.62 2.59 -20.40
C THR A 490 23.63 2.97 -21.50
N THR A 491 22.37 3.24 -21.15
CA THR A 491 21.38 3.76 -22.12
C THR A 491 21.79 5.15 -22.63
N LEU A 492 22.36 5.99 -21.76
CA LEU A 492 22.93 7.28 -22.13
C LEU A 492 24.13 7.17 -23.06
N GLN A 493 25.05 6.24 -22.80
CA GLN A 493 26.22 6.01 -23.66
C GLN A 493 25.86 5.45 -25.04
N LYS A 494 24.75 4.70 -25.16
CA LYS A 494 24.26 4.14 -26.43
C LYS A 494 23.31 5.06 -27.21
N GLY A 495 22.83 6.14 -26.58
CA GLY A 495 21.94 7.13 -27.20
C GLY A 495 22.68 8.26 -27.95
N HIS A 496 23.99 8.13 -28.14
CA HIS A 496 24.84 8.99 -28.96
C HIS A 496 25.13 8.36 -30.31
#